data_AF-A0A944DY79-F1
#
_entry.id   AF-A0A944DY79-F1
#
_cell.length_a   1.000
_cell.length_b   1.000
_cell.length_c   1.000
_cell.angle_alpha   90.00
_cell.angle_beta   90.00
_cell.angle_gamma   90.00
#
_symmetry.space_group_name_H-M   'P 1'
#
loop_
_entity.id
_entity.type
_entity.pdbx_description
1 polymer ?
#
loop_
_entity_poly.entity_id
_entity_poly.type
_entity_poly.pdbx_seq_one_letter_code
_entity_poly.pdbx_strand_id
1 'polypeptide(L)'
;MLSKFPYLRQDFLASIVVFLVAVPLCVGVAVASGVPAELGLVTGIVGGLVTGLMPGSSLQVSGPAAGLTVLVFEAVSEFGV
;
A
#
# COMPACT_ATOMS: atom_id res chain seq x y z
N MET A 1 -22.18 -4.72 -26.11
CA MET A 1 -22.08 -3.83 -24.95
C MET A 1 -21.79 -4.71 -23.74
N LEU A 2 -20.54 -5.17 -23.64
CA LEU A 2 -20.10 -6.16 -22.65
C LEU A 2 -20.14 -5.55 -21.24
N SER A 3 -20.56 -6.36 -20.26
CA SER A 3 -20.66 -6.00 -18.84
C SER A 3 -19.43 -5.23 -18.35
N LYS A 4 -19.67 -4.07 -17.74
CA LYS A 4 -18.63 -3.13 -17.27
C LYS A 4 -17.75 -3.71 -16.14
N PHE A 5 -18.15 -4.85 -15.53
CA PHE A 5 -17.44 -5.54 -14.44
C PHE A 5 -17.67 -7.07 -14.47
N PRO A 6 -16.93 -7.82 -15.31
CA PRO A 6 -17.12 -9.27 -15.43
C PRO A 6 -16.62 -10.09 -14.22
N TYR A 7 -15.75 -9.52 -13.37
CA TYR A 7 -15.08 -10.25 -12.28
C TYR A 7 -15.43 -9.78 -10.87
N LEU A 8 -16.56 -9.08 -10.69
CA LEU A 8 -16.93 -8.42 -9.43
C LEU A 8 -16.87 -9.33 -8.19
N ARG A 9 -17.26 -10.60 -8.32
CA ARG A 9 -17.21 -11.58 -7.22
C ARG A 9 -15.78 -12.00 -6.87
N GLN A 10 -14.93 -12.18 -7.88
CA GLN A 10 -13.51 -12.50 -7.67
C GLN A 10 -12.76 -11.29 -7.10
N ASP A 11 -13.01 -10.09 -7.64
CA ASP A 11 -12.38 -8.85 -7.20
C ASP A 11 -12.74 -8.52 -5.75
N PHE A 12 -13.99 -8.80 -5.34
CA PHE A 12 -14.40 -8.61 -3.95
C PHE A 12 -13.65 -9.52 -2.98
N LEU A 13 -13.56 -10.83 -3.27
CA LEU A 13 -12.80 -11.76 -2.43
C LEU A 13 -11.29 -11.45 -2.45
N ALA A 14 -10.74 -11.11 -3.61
CA ALA A 14 -9.34 -10.71 -3.74
C ALA A 14 -9.04 -9.46 -2.90
N SER A 15 -9.93 -8.46 -2.91
CA SER A 15 -9.77 -7.22 -2.12
C SER A 15 -9.70 -7.50 -0.62
N ILE A 16 -10.52 -8.43 -0.11
CA ILE A 16 -10.48 -8.83 1.31
C ILE A 16 -9.14 -9.48 1.64
N VAL A 17 -8.67 -10.42 0.81
CA VAL A 17 -7.39 -11.11 1.05
C VAL A 17 -6.22 -10.13 0.99
N VAL A 18 -6.20 -9.25 -0.01
CA VAL A 18 -5.17 -8.21 -0.17
C VAL A 18 -5.19 -7.25 1.01
N PHE A 19 -6.37 -6.83 1.48
CA PHE A 19 -6.48 -5.97 2.67
C PHE A 19 -5.87 -6.62 3.92
N LEU A 20 -6.19 -7.90 4.17
CA LEU A 20 -5.66 -8.63 5.32
C LEU A 20 -4.13 -8.78 5.28
N VAL A 21 -3.53 -8.85 4.09
CA VAL A 21 -2.07 -8.90 3.91
C VAL A 21 -1.45 -7.49 3.94
N ALA A 22 -2.14 -6.49 3.39
CA ALA A 22 -1.64 -5.12 3.28
C ALA A 22 -1.52 -4.42 4.63
N VAL A 23 -2.48 -4.63 5.54
CA VAL A 23 -2.47 -4.03 6.89
C VAL A 23 -1.18 -4.35 7.67
N PRO A 24 -0.81 -5.64 7.89
CA PRO A 24 0.42 -5.96 8.60
C PRO A 24 1.67 -5.55 7.81
N LEU A 25 1.64 -5.59 6.47
CA LEU A 25 2.75 -5.15 5.64
C LEU A 25 3.03 -3.65 5.80
N CYS A 26 2.00 -2.80 5.79
CA CYS A 26 2.15 -1.35 5.98
C CYS A 26 2.71 -1.02 7.36
N VAL A 27 2.24 -1.70 8.40
CA VAL A 27 2.74 -1.54 9.78
C VAL A 27 4.19 -2.01 9.88
N GLY A 28 4.52 -3.18 9.31
CA GLY A 28 5.87 -3.72 9.34
C GLY A 28 6.89 -2.84 8.63
N VAL A 29 6.52 -2.31 7.46
CA VAL A 29 7.39 -1.37 6.71
C VAL A 29 7.60 -0.07 7.50
N ALA A 30 6.56 0.51 8.10
CA ALA A 30 6.69 1.72 8.91
C ALA A 30 7.62 1.53 10.11
N VAL A 31 7.42 0.45 10.87
CA VAL A 31 8.27 0.15 12.04
C VAL A 31 9.71 -0.11 11.61
N ALA A 32 9.93 -0.81 10.49
CA ALA A 32 11.27 -1.04 9.94
C ALA A 32 11.91 0.25 9.39
N SER A 33 11.12 1.23 8.99
CA SER A 33 11.57 2.58 8.60
C SER A 33 11.80 3.51 9.80
N GLY A 34 11.62 3.05 11.04
CA GLY A 34 11.84 3.87 12.24
C GLY A 34 10.75 4.92 12.50
N VAL A 35 9.60 4.80 11.83
CA VAL A 35 8.47 5.73 11.96
C VAL A 35 7.26 5.08 12.66
N PRO A 36 6.35 5.86 13.25
CA PRO A 36 5.13 5.34 13.85
C PRO A 36 4.28 4.51 12.88
N ALA A 37 3.65 3.46 13.40
CA ALA A 37 2.85 2.52 12.60
C ALA A 37 1.66 3.21 11.89
N GLU A 38 1.11 4.28 12.46
CA GLU A 38 -0.01 4.99 11.83
C GLU A 38 0.41 5.62 10.49
N LEU A 39 1.64 6.10 10.38
CA LEU A 39 2.15 6.70 9.13
C LEU A 39 2.24 5.68 8.00
N GLY A 40 2.55 4.42 8.30
CA GLY A 40 2.53 3.31 7.33
C GLY A 40 1.13 3.04 6.77
N LEU A 41 0.12 3.07 7.64
CA LEU A 41 -1.27 2.90 7.22
C LEU A 41 -1.74 4.08 6.37
N VAL A 42 -1.41 5.31 6.78
CA VAL A 42 -1.75 6.52 6.02
C VAL A 42 -1.09 6.50 4.64
N THR A 43 0.19 6.15 4.53
CA THR A 43 0.87 6.03 3.22
C THR A 43 0.27 4.93 2.37
N GLY A 44 -0.13 3.80 2.96
CA GLY A 44 -0.88 2.75 2.26
C GLY A 44 -2.20 3.23 1.68
N ILE A 45 -3.01 3.93 2.48
CA ILE A 45 -4.32 4.46 2.06
C ILE A 45 -4.14 5.51 0.96
N VAL A 46 -3.27 6.49 1.19
CA VAL A 46 -3.04 7.60 0.24
C VAL A 46 -2.42 7.06 -1.05
N GLY A 47 -1.41 6.19 -0.96
CA GLY A 47 -0.80 5.54 -2.11
C GLY A 47 -1.82 4.72 -2.91
N GLY A 48 -2.64 3.93 -2.22
CA GLY A 48 -3.75 3.16 -2.78
C GLY A 48 -4.74 4.01 -3.57
N LEU A 49 -5.25 5.07 -2.95
CA LEU A 49 -6.24 5.96 -3.54
C LEU A 49 -5.67 6.76 -4.72
N VAL A 50 -4.51 7.38 -4.54
CA VAL A 50 -3.92 8.25 -5.56
C VAL A 50 -3.47 7.42 -6.77
N THR A 51 -2.72 6.35 -6.56
CA THR A 51 -2.20 5.55 -7.68
C THR A 51 -3.26 4.63 -8.28
N GLY A 52 -4.28 4.22 -7.52
CA GLY A 52 -5.39 3.42 -8.06
C GLY A 52 -6.28 4.20 -9.03
N LEU A 53 -6.28 5.54 -8.96
CA LEU A 53 -6.93 6.41 -9.93
C LEU A 53 -6.07 6.71 -11.16
N MET A 54 -4.76 6.42 -11.10
CA MET A 54 -3.84 6.63 -12.20
C MET A 54 -3.86 5.45 -13.18
N PRO A 55 -3.54 5.67 -14.46
CA PRO A 55 -3.37 4.57 -15.42
C PRO A 55 -2.22 3.67 -14.99
N GLY A 56 -2.47 2.35 -14.96
CA GLY A 56 -1.52 1.36 -14.46
C GLY A 56 -1.97 -0.06 -14.76
N SER A 57 -1.50 -1.03 -13.96
CA SER A 57 -1.89 -2.43 -14.09
C SER A 57 -3.26 -2.71 -13.44
N SER A 58 -4.06 -3.57 -14.06
CA SER A 58 -5.38 -3.98 -13.55
C SER A 58 -5.32 -4.71 -12.21
N LEU A 59 -4.17 -5.32 -11.86
CA LEU A 59 -3.97 -6.04 -10.60
C LEU A 59 -2.94 -5.36 -9.69
N GLN A 60 -2.70 -4.05 -9.88
CA GLN A 60 -1.76 -3.30 -9.07
C GLN A 60 -2.29 -3.12 -7.64
N VAL A 61 -1.41 -3.38 -6.66
CA VAL A 61 -1.62 -3.02 -5.26
C VAL A 61 -0.51 -2.05 -4.89
N SER A 62 -0.88 -0.91 -4.32
CA SER A 62 0.03 0.17 -3.99
C SER A 62 0.04 0.46 -2.49
N GLY A 63 1.19 0.93 -2.02
CA GLY A 63 1.45 1.20 -0.61
C GLY A 63 2.95 1.37 -0.34
N PRO A 64 3.38 1.31 0.93
CA PRO A 64 4.78 1.47 1.32
C PRO A 64 5.65 0.37 0.69
N ALA A 65 6.65 0.77 -0.10
CA ALA A 65 7.52 -0.18 -0.78
C ALA A 65 8.59 -0.71 0.19
N ALA A 66 8.58 -2.02 0.45
CA ALA A 66 9.55 -2.67 1.33
C ALA A 66 11.02 -2.46 0.88
N GLY A 67 11.26 -2.28 -0.42
CA GLY A 67 12.60 -1.98 -0.95
C GLY A 67 13.10 -0.56 -0.64
N LEU A 68 12.21 0.37 -0.29
CA LEU A 68 12.57 1.74 0.09
C LEU A 68 12.71 1.93 1.61
N THR A 69 12.34 0.92 2.40
CA THR A 69 12.31 0.97 3.88
C THR A 69 13.63 1.48 4.47
N VAL A 70 14.76 0.95 3.98
CA VAL A 70 16.11 1.31 4.46
C VAL A 70 16.43 2.76 4.11
N LEU A 71 16.07 3.23 2.91
CA LEU A 71 16.30 4.61 2.51
C LEU A 71 15.49 5.59 3.37
N VAL A 72 14.25 5.23 3.70
CA VAL A 72 13.42 6.03 4.61
C VAL A 72 14.01 6.02 6.03
N PHE A 73 14.48 4.87 6.52
CA PHE A 73 15.13 4.78 7.83
C PHE A 73 16.36 5.69 7.94
N GLU A 74 17.25 5.65 6.94
CA GLU A 74 18.43 6.52 6.88
C GLU A 74 18.01 8.00 6.84
N ALA A 75 17.03 8.35 5.99
CA ALA A 75 16.52 9.71 5.89
C ALA A 75 15.91 10.20 7.21
N VAL A 76 15.11 9.38 7.90
CA VAL A 76 14.53 9.73 9.21
C VAL A 76 15.63 9.86 10.28
N SER A 77 16.67 9.03 10.20
CA SER A 77 17.81 9.10 11.13
C SER A 77 18.63 10.38 10.93
N GLU A 78 18.77 10.85 9.68
CA GLU A 78 19.54 12.05 9.35
C GLU A 78 18.75 13.35 9.51
N PHE A 79 17.47 13.38 9.10
CA PHE A 79 16.64 14.58 9.03
C PHE A 79 15.54 14.67 10.10
N GLY A 80 15.28 13.59 10.84
CA GLY A 80 14.12 13.47 11.72
C GLY A 80 12.82 13.16 10.98
N VAL A 81 11.71 13.13 11.74
CA VAL A 81 10.33 12.95 11.23
C VAL A 81 9.62 14.29 11.11
#